data_AF-A0A8T3V8D0-F1
#
_entry.id   AF-A0A8T3V8D0-F1
#
_cell.length_a   1.000
_cell.length_b   1.000
_cell.length_c   1.000
_cell.angle_alpha   90.00
_cell.angle_beta   90.00
_cell.angle_gamma   90.00
#
_symmetry.space_group_name_H-M   'P 1'
#
loop_
_entity.id
_entity.type
_entity.pdbx_description
1 polymer ?
#
loop_
_entity_poly.entity_id
_entity_poly.type
_entity_poly.pdbx_seq_one_letter_code
_entity_poly.pdbx_strand_id
1 'polypeptide(L)'
;MKIFKYPQFHLYLLTLNFLNRKYELIPKNCDERCINATIINRAYYSAYLLCVLWLEDVKRFKPLKSWDFGENEKPISEYKQVRNALYNYNKKKIGSNLTKLFNLRRKADYNPFSEITPKEVNDAIDYMKNIFNDLKFE
;
A
#
# COMPACT_ATOMS: atom_id res chain seq x y z
N MET A 1 -4.28 19.00 -5.23
CA MET A 1 -4.04 18.11 -6.38
C MET A 1 -5.33 17.39 -6.78
N LYS A 2 -5.80 17.56 -8.04
CA LYS A 2 -7.00 16.86 -8.58
C LYS A 2 -6.78 15.34 -8.66
N ILE A 3 -6.97 14.64 -7.55
CA ILE A 3 -6.59 13.23 -7.34
C ILE A 3 -7.25 12.25 -8.32
N PHE A 4 -8.46 12.58 -8.80
CA PHE A 4 -9.20 11.76 -9.76
C PHE A 4 -8.55 11.66 -11.15
N LYS A 5 -7.52 12.45 -11.44
CA LYS A 5 -6.75 12.37 -12.68
C LYS A 5 -5.60 11.36 -12.62
N TYR A 6 -5.33 10.80 -11.43
CA TYR A 6 -4.13 10.01 -11.18
C TYR A 6 -4.44 8.51 -11.15
N PRO A 7 -3.66 7.66 -11.85
CA PRO A 7 -3.81 6.20 -11.84
C PRO A 7 -3.86 5.58 -10.44
N GLN A 8 -3.13 6.16 -9.49
CA GLN A 8 -3.05 5.73 -8.10
C GLN A 8 -4.42 5.77 -7.41
N PHE A 9 -5.25 6.77 -7.73
CA PHE A 9 -6.61 6.86 -7.22
C PHE A 9 -7.53 5.81 -7.84
N HIS A 10 -7.39 5.56 -9.15
CA HIS A 10 -8.14 4.49 -9.80
C HIS A 10 -7.78 3.11 -9.25
N LEU A 11 -6.52 2.86 -8.92
CA LEU A 11 -6.09 1.62 -8.26
C LEU A 11 -6.73 1.46 -6.87
N TYR A 12 -6.82 2.55 -6.11
CA TYR A 12 -7.54 2.58 -4.83
C TYR A 12 -9.02 2.19 -5.01
N LEU A 13 -9.71 2.80 -5.97
CA LEU A 13 -11.12 2.47 -6.28
C LEU A 13 -11.29 1.03 -6.75
N LEU A 14 -10.39 0.53 -7.61
CA LEU A 14 -10.39 -0.85 -8.08
C LEU A 14 -10.19 -1.84 -6.93
N THR A 15 -9.37 -1.49 -5.95
CA THR A 15 -9.15 -2.33 -4.76
C THR A 15 -10.41 -2.42 -3.90
N LEU A 16 -11.12 -1.31 -3.71
CA LEU A 16 -12.42 -1.31 -3.01
C LEU A 16 -13.47 -2.12 -3.78
N ASN A 17 -13.54 -1.95 -5.10
CA ASN A 17 -14.46 -2.72 -5.94
C ASN A 17 -14.16 -4.23 -5.89
N PHE A 18 -12.88 -4.61 -5.91
CA PHE A 18 -12.46 -6.00 -5.82
C PHE A 18 -12.89 -6.65 -4.50
N LEU A 19 -12.76 -5.95 -3.36
CA LEU A 19 -13.26 -6.43 -2.07
C LEU A 19 -14.78 -6.70 -2.12
N ASN A 20 -15.55 -5.74 -2.63
CA ASN A 20 -17.02 -5.82 -2.65
C ASN A 20 -17.55 -6.91 -3.57
N ARG A 21 -16.83 -7.19 -4.67
CA ARG A 21 -17.26 -8.11 -5.72
C ARG A 21 -16.40 -9.38 -5.78
N LYS A 22 -15.66 -9.70 -4.71
CA LYS A 22 -14.70 -10.82 -4.71
C LYS A 22 -15.34 -12.16 -5.09
N TYR A 23 -16.59 -12.40 -4.70
CA TYR A 23 -17.30 -13.64 -5.02
C TYR A 23 -17.83 -13.70 -6.47
N GLU A 24 -17.94 -12.55 -7.14
CA GLU A 24 -18.36 -12.47 -8.55
C GLU A 24 -17.16 -12.51 -9.50
N LEU A 25 -16.08 -11.82 -9.12
CA LEU A 25 -14.91 -11.59 -9.98
C LEU A 25 -13.89 -12.73 -9.94
N ILE A 26 -13.97 -13.60 -8.94
CA ILE A 26 -12.97 -14.63 -8.70
C ILE A 26 -13.56 -16.00 -9.03
N PRO A 27 -12.85 -16.85 -9.81
CA PRO A 27 -13.30 -18.19 -10.12
C PRO A 27 -13.60 -19.01 -8.85
N LYS A 28 -14.66 -19.84 -8.90
CA LYS A 28 -15.12 -20.66 -7.76
C LYS A 28 -14.04 -21.57 -7.15
N ASN A 29 -13.02 -21.93 -7.92
CA ASN A 29 -11.95 -22.84 -7.49
C ASN A 29 -10.71 -22.10 -6.96
N CYS A 30 -10.78 -20.77 -6.78
CA CYS A 30 -9.70 -20.01 -6.19
C CYS A 30 -9.73 -20.14 -4.68
N ASP A 31 -8.59 -20.52 -4.11
CA ASP A 31 -8.38 -20.65 -2.67
C ASP A 31 -8.63 -19.31 -1.95
N GLU A 32 -9.35 -19.33 -0.83
CA GLU A 32 -9.70 -18.12 -0.08
C GLU A 32 -8.46 -17.37 0.42
N ARG A 33 -7.40 -18.09 0.80
CA ARG A 33 -6.14 -17.47 1.19
C ARG A 33 -5.48 -16.75 0.01
N CYS A 34 -5.58 -17.26 -1.22
CA CYS A 34 -5.17 -16.54 -2.44
C CYS A 34 -5.97 -15.25 -2.67
N ILE A 35 -7.29 -15.31 -2.49
CA ILE A 35 -8.17 -14.14 -2.59
C ILE A 35 -7.78 -13.07 -1.58
N ASN A 36 -7.65 -13.47 -0.32
CA ASN A 36 -7.34 -12.58 0.79
C ASN A 36 -5.92 -11.99 0.64
N ALA A 37 -4.94 -12.79 0.22
CA ALA A 37 -3.59 -12.32 -0.11
C ALA A 37 -3.62 -11.24 -1.20
N THR A 38 -4.38 -11.48 -2.27
CA THR A 38 -4.52 -10.54 -3.39
C THR A 38 -5.12 -9.21 -2.94
N ILE A 39 -6.15 -9.23 -2.09
CA ILE A 39 -6.76 -8.02 -1.55
C ILE A 39 -5.74 -7.23 -0.70
N ILE A 40 -5.02 -7.90 0.20
CA ILE A 40 -4.00 -7.25 1.05
C ILE A 40 -2.89 -6.63 0.20
N ASN A 41 -2.41 -7.34 -0.82
CA ASN A 41 -1.40 -6.83 -1.74
C ASN A 41 -1.87 -5.57 -2.46
N ARG A 42 -3.09 -5.60 -3.01
CA ARG A 42 -3.69 -4.45 -3.68
C ARG A 42 -3.89 -3.27 -2.74
N ALA A 43 -4.31 -3.53 -1.50
CA ALA A 43 -4.46 -2.50 -0.47
C ALA A 43 -3.11 -1.82 -0.14
N TYR A 44 -2.06 -2.62 0.01
CA TYR A 44 -0.70 -2.10 0.23
C TYR A 44 -0.22 -1.23 -0.94
N TYR A 45 -0.28 -1.74 -2.18
CA TYR A 45 0.22 -1.00 -3.34
C TYR A 45 -0.60 0.26 -3.63
N SER A 46 -1.91 0.22 -3.44
CA SER A 46 -2.77 1.42 -3.54
C SER A 46 -2.32 2.49 -2.55
N ALA A 47 -2.17 2.12 -1.27
CA ALA A 47 -1.75 3.06 -0.23
C ALA A 47 -0.32 3.57 -0.46
N TYR A 48 0.61 2.69 -0.84
CA TYR A 48 2.00 3.04 -1.13
C TYR A 48 2.09 4.05 -2.27
N LEU A 49 1.42 3.79 -3.39
CA LEU A 49 1.47 4.67 -4.55
C LEU A 49 0.80 6.02 -4.28
N LEU A 50 -0.28 6.06 -3.48
CA LEU A 50 -0.86 7.32 -3.01
C LEU A 50 0.13 8.11 -2.12
N CYS A 51 0.86 7.43 -1.23
CA CYS A 51 1.89 8.08 -0.41
C CYS A 51 3.03 8.64 -1.27
N VAL A 52 3.50 7.88 -2.27
CA VAL A 52 4.53 8.34 -3.21
C VAL A 52 4.04 9.58 -3.97
N LEU A 53 2.83 9.52 -4.54
CA LEU A 53 2.25 10.65 -5.27
C LEU A 53 2.16 11.91 -4.40
N TRP A 54 1.68 11.77 -3.16
CA TRP A 54 1.59 12.89 -2.23
C TRP A 54 2.96 13.46 -1.85
N LEU A 55 3.94 12.59 -1.60
CA LEU A 55 5.30 13.00 -1.27
C LEU A 55 5.98 13.71 -2.46
N GLU A 56 5.72 13.27 -3.69
CA GLU A 56 6.19 13.93 -4.90
C GLU A 56 5.54 15.32 -5.05
N ASP A 57 4.22 15.42 -4.92
CA ASP A 57 3.48 16.68 -5.07
C ASP A 57 3.85 17.72 -4.00
N VAL A 58 3.87 17.31 -2.73
CA VAL A 58 4.02 18.24 -1.60
C VAL A 58 5.48 18.48 -1.22
N LYS A 59 6.35 17.49 -1.40
CA LYS A 59 7.74 17.53 -0.92
C LYS A 59 8.79 17.34 -2.02
N ARG A 60 8.38 17.15 -3.28
CA ARG A 60 9.27 16.80 -4.39
C ARG A 60 10.14 15.58 -4.10
N PHE A 61 9.67 14.70 -3.22
CA PHE A 61 10.39 13.51 -2.82
C PHE A 61 10.16 12.41 -3.86
N LYS A 62 11.26 11.75 -4.28
CA LYS A 62 11.23 10.55 -5.11
C LYS A 62 12.12 9.49 -4.46
N PRO A 63 11.64 8.24 -4.32
CA PRO A 63 12.50 7.18 -3.84
C PRO A 63 13.61 6.90 -4.86
N LEU A 64 14.81 6.69 -4.34
CA LEU A 64 15.99 6.29 -5.10
C LEU A 64 15.93 4.79 -5.43
N LYS A 65 16.35 4.43 -6.64
CA LYS A 65 16.53 3.04 -7.02
C LYS A 65 17.85 2.52 -6.46
N SER A 66 18.03 1.20 -6.44
CA SER A 66 19.21 0.59 -5.81
C SER A 66 20.55 1.04 -6.41
N TRP A 67 20.56 1.40 -7.69
CA TRP A 67 21.74 1.90 -8.40
C TRP A 67 21.95 3.42 -8.29
N ASP A 68 21.01 4.15 -7.68
CA ASP A 68 21.15 5.59 -7.44
C ASP A 68 21.88 5.88 -6.11
N PHE A 69 22.14 4.86 -5.29
CA PHE A 69 22.92 4.96 -4.05
C PHE A 69 24.42 5.04 -4.36
N GLY A 70 25.15 5.86 -3.60
CA GLY A 70 26.61 5.94 -3.74
C GLY A 70 27.29 4.61 -3.37
N GLU A 71 28.51 4.38 -3.87
CA GLU A 71 29.27 3.13 -3.65
C GLU A 71 29.43 2.76 -2.17
N ASN A 72 29.46 3.76 -1.28
CA ASN A 72 29.63 3.60 0.16
C ASN A 72 28.31 3.68 0.96
N GLU A 73 27.18 3.89 0.29
CA GLU A 73 25.88 3.98 0.95
C GLU A 73 25.19 2.62 0.99
N LYS A 74 24.64 2.25 2.15
CA LYS A 74 23.85 1.02 2.25
C LYS A 74 22.49 1.22 1.56
N PRO A 75 22.17 0.49 0.48
CA PRO A 75 20.89 0.66 -0.20
C PRO A 75 19.73 0.30 0.74
N ILE A 76 18.68 1.12 0.72
CA ILE A 76 17.42 0.85 1.39
C ILE A 76 16.29 0.75 0.37
N SER A 77 15.36 -0.18 0.58
CA SER A 77 14.25 -0.38 -0.36
C SER A 77 13.37 0.87 -0.48
N GLU A 78 12.79 1.10 -1.66
CA GLU A 78 11.86 2.21 -1.91
C GLU A 78 10.72 2.24 -0.87
N TYR A 79 10.20 1.07 -0.50
CA TYR A 79 9.19 0.92 0.55
C TYR A 79 9.64 1.43 1.92
N LYS A 80 10.92 1.27 2.27
CA LYS A 80 11.49 1.81 3.51
C LYS A 80 11.73 3.31 3.37
N GLN A 81 12.21 3.77 2.22
CA GLN A 81 12.42 5.19 1.94
C GLN A 81 11.13 6.00 2.08
N VAL A 82 10.03 5.55 1.47
CA VAL A 82 8.72 6.22 1.54
C VAL A 82 8.19 6.29 2.97
N ARG A 83 8.33 5.21 3.75
CA ARG A 83 7.95 5.22 5.17
C ARG A 83 8.79 6.23 5.96
N ASN A 84 10.10 6.22 5.79
CA ASN A 84 11.00 7.17 6.44
C ASN A 84 10.64 8.63 6.08
N ALA A 85 10.37 8.89 4.80
CA ALA A 85 9.94 10.22 4.34
C ALA A 85 8.64 10.67 5.04
N LEU A 86 7.64 9.79 5.17
CA LEU A 86 6.42 10.11 5.91
C LEU A 86 6.71 10.47 7.38
N TYR A 87 7.61 9.74 8.06
CA TYR A 87 8.01 10.09 9.42
C TYR A 87 8.74 11.44 9.49
N ASN A 88 9.67 11.69 8.57
CA ASN A 88 10.47 12.92 8.51
C ASN A 88 9.60 14.16 8.23
N TYR A 89 8.54 14.02 7.43
CA TYR A 89 7.60 15.10 7.12
C TYR A 89 6.40 15.16 8.07
N ASN A 90 6.54 14.65 9.29
CA ASN A 90 5.52 14.69 10.35
C ASN A 90 4.18 14.02 9.99
N LYS A 91 4.21 13.02 9.10
CA LYS A 91 3.07 12.16 8.76
C LYS A 91 3.15 10.81 9.46
N LYS A 92 3.49 10.82 10.75
CA LYS A 92 3.76 9.61 11.56
C LYS A 92 2.60 8.60 11.55
N LYS A 93 1.36 9.08 11.60
CA LYS A 93 0.15 8.23 11.55
C LYS A 93 0.05 7.47 10.22
N ILE A 94 0.27 8.16 9.10
CA ILE A 94 0.28 7.58 7.75
C ILE A 94 1.41 6.56 7.62
N GLY A 95 2.63 6.93 8.05
CA GLY A 95 3.79 6.03 8.06
C GLY A 95 3.56 4.77 8.89
N SER A 96 2.88 4.88 10.03
CA SER A 96 2.51 3.75 10.89
C SER A 96 1.50 2.82 10.19
N ASN A 97 0.42 3.36 9.62
CA ASN A 97 -0.56 2.58 8.88
C ASN A 97 0.09 1.88 7.65
N LEU A 98 0.97 2.58 6.94
CA LEU A 98 1.69 2.00 5.80
C LEU A 98 2.65 0.88 6.23
N THR A 99 3.24 0.99 7.43
CA THR A 99 4.06 -0.06 8.03
C THR A 99 3.24 -1.28 8.39
N LYS A 100 2.06 -1.10 8.99
CA LYS A 100 1.13 -2.20 9.30
C LYS A 100 0.69 -2.92 8.02
N LEU A 101 0.32 -2.18 6.98
CA LEU A 101 0.02 -2.73 5.66
C LEU A 101 1.19 -3.50 5.06
N PHE A 102 2.40 -2.96 5.13
CA PHE A 102 3.60 -3.65 4.63
C PHE A 102 3.80 -5.00 5.31
N ASN A 103 3.56 -5.08 6.62
CA ASN A 103 3.69 -6.34 7.37
C ASN A 103 2.64 -7.37 6.95
N LEU A 104 1.38 -6.94 6.77
CA LEU A 104 0.30 -7.80 6.25
C LEU A 104 0.64 -8.29 4.83
N ARG A 105 1.08 -7.39 3.95
CA ARG A 105 1.54 -7.72 2.59
C ARG A 105 2.70 -8.71 2.61
N ARG A 106 3.68 -8.52 3.49
CA ARG A 106 4.82 -9.45 3.62
C ARG A 106 4.35 -10.85 4.02
N LYS A 107 3.40 -10.96 4.94
CA LYS A 107 2.78 -12.25 5.29
C LYS A 107 2.05 -12.85 4.07
N ALA A 108 1.27 -12.05 3.36
CA ALA A 108 0.51 -12.49 2.19
C ALA A 108 1.42 -13.07 1.07
N ASP A 109 2.51 -12.38 0.75
CA ASP A 109 3.41 -12.73 -0.35
C ASP A 109 4.42 -13.82 -0.01
N TYR A 110 4.97 -13.80 1.20
CA TYR A 110 6.16 -14.61 1.52
C TYR A 110 5.88 -15.77 2.47
N ASN A 111 4.67 -15.87 3.05
CA ASN A 111 4.29 -16.97 3.94
C ASN A 111 3.13 -17.78 3.33
N PRO A 112 3.39 -18.65 2.34
CA PRO A 112 2.34 -19.38 1.61
C PRO A 112 1.48 -20.28 2.50
N PHE A 113 2.06 -20.82 3.58
CA PHE A 113 1.36 -21.73 4.49
C PHE A 113 0.68 -21.03 5.68
N SER A 114 0.87 -19.72 5.82
CA SER A 114 0.16 -18.97 6.85
C SER A 114 -1.26 -18.62 6.40
N GLU A 115 -2.23 -18.88 7.26
CA GLU A 115 -3.60 -18.44 7.08
C GLU A 115 -3.69 -16.90 7.03
N ILE A 116 -4.60 -16.39 6.20
CA ILE A 116 -4.94 -14.96 6.13
C ILE A 116 -6.40 -14.82 6.51
N THR A 117 -6.63 -14.27 7.70
CA THR A 117 -7.96 -14.18 8.29
C THR A 117 -8.79 -13.06 7.65
N PRO A 118 -10.14 -13.14 7.68
CA PRO A 118 -11.00 -12.04 7.26
C PRO A 118 -10.72 -10.73 7.99
N LYS A 119 -10.32 -10.80 9.27
CA LYS A 119 -9.91 -9.63 10.06
C LYS A 119 -8.69 -8.94 9.46
N GLU A 120 -7.67 -9.70 9.06
CA GLU A 120 -6.47 -9.12 8.43
C GLU A 120 -6.79 -8.43 7.09
N VAL A 121 -7.75 -8.96 6.34
CA VAL A 121 -8.25 -8.31 5.12
C VAL A 121 -8.95 -6.98 5.43
N ASN A 122 -9.84 -6.98 6.43
CA ASN A 122 -10.53 -5.75 6.86
C ASN A 122 -9.53 -4.71 7.39
N ASP A 123 -8.60 -5.12 8.25
CA ASP A 123 -7.54 -4.27 8.77
C ASP A 123 -6.73 -3.64 7.63
N ALA A 124 -6.37 -4.41 6.60
CA ALA A 124 -5.65 -3.89 5.44
C ALA A 124 -6.46 -2.81 4.69
N ILE A 125 -7.73 -3.06 4.44
CA ILE A 125 -8.62 -2.10 3.77
C ILE A 125 -8.79 -0.84 4.62
N ASP A 126 -8.94 -0.97 5.92
CA ASP A 126 -9.08 0.16 6.84
C ASP A 126 -7.81 0.99 6.92
N TYR A 127 -6.63 0.37 6.98
CA TYR A 127 -5.37 1.10 6.89
C TYR A 127 -5.22 1.85 5.56
N MET A 128 -5.62 1.24 4.44
CA MET A 128 -5.59 1.90 3.12
C MET A 128 -6.52 3.11 3.08
N LYS A 129 -7.77 2.96 3.55
CA LYS A 129 -8.75 4.06 3.63
C LYS A 129 -8.27 5.18 4.55
N ASN A 130 -7.75 4.83 5.73
CA ASN A 130 -7.21 5.79 6.68
C ASN A 130 -6.05 6.59 6.10
N ILE A 131 -5.14 5.92 5.37
CA ILE A 131 -4.05 6.60 4.66
C ILE A 131 -4.61 7.58 3.63
N PHE A 132 -5.53 7.15 2.77
CA PHE A 132 -6.13 8.02 1.76
C PHE A 132 -6.78 9.28 2.40
N ASN A 133 -7.57 9.09 3.46
CA ASN A 133 -8.22 10.18 4.19
C ASN A 133 -7.22 11.12 4.87
N ASP A 134 -6.18 10.58 5.51
CA ASP A 134 -5.18 11.37 6.23
C ASP A 134 -4.21 12.13 5.29
N LEU A 135 -4.06 11.69 4.04
CA LEU A 135 -3.27 12.39 3.01
C LEU A 135 -3.94 13.70 2.57
N LYS A 136 -5.26 13.84 2.73
CA LYS A 136 -6.04 15.05 2.42
C LYS A 136 -5.74 15.60 1.02
N PHE A 137 -5.97 14.79 0.00
CA PHE A 137 -5.86 15.26 -1.38
C PHE A 137 -6.95 16.30 -1.68
N GLU A 138 -6.55 17.55 -1.89
CA GLU A 138 -7.42 18.68 -2.25
C GLU A 138 -7.73 18.77 -3.75
#